data_AF-F2JND2-F1
#
_entry.id   AF-F2JND2-F1
#
_cell.length_a   1.000
_cell.length_b   1.000
_cell.length_c   1.000
_cell.angle_alpha   90.00
_cell.angle_beta   90.00
_cell.angle_gamma   90.00
#
_symmetry.space_group_name_H-M   'P 1'
#
loop_
_entity.id
_entity.type
_entity.pdbx_description
1 polymer ?
#
loop_
_entity_poly.entity_id
_entity_poly.type
_entity_poly.pdbx_seq_one_letter_code
_entity_poly.pdbx_strand_id
1 'polypeptide(L)'
;MKKLTLKHAIQTAKLIKAADMKKQVADLIEQATKRGVNKTRLGIDITMTLVDVMANDEVEAKLYDLLSDIFETKAEELSLEALAENISKLVKENDVKRFFKLVEKSTQ
;
A
#
# COMPACT_ATOMS: atom_id res chain seq x y z
N MET A 1 6.85 -6.09 12.43
CA MET A 1 6.39 -5.87 11.04
C MET A 1 6.45 -7.19 10.29
N LYS A 2 5.34 -7.61 9.66
CA LYS A 2 5.31 -8.86 8.89
C LYS A 2 5.95 -8.68 7.52
N LYS A 3 6.52 -9.77 7.00
CA LYS A 3 6.89 -9.84 5.58
C LYS A 3 5.65 -9.80 4.70
N LEU A 4 5.74 -9.12 3.57
CA LEU A 4 4.67 -9.08 2.58
C LEU A 4 4.45 -10.47 1.97
N THR A 5 3.23 -10.98 2.09
CA THR A 5 2.83 -12.31 1.59
C THR A 5 1.90 -12.19 0.38
N LEU A 6 1.62 -13.32 -0.26
CA LEU A 6 0.61 -13.38 -1.33
C LEU A 6 -0.79 -12.99 -0.82
N LYS A 7 -1.13 -13.33 0.43
CA LYS A 7 -2.40 -12.92 1.07
C LYS A 7 -2.53 -11.39 1.08
N HIS A 8 -1.48 -10.69 1.52
CA HIS A 8 -1.46 -9.21 1.54
C HIS A 8 -1.59 -8.63 0.13
N ALA A 9 -0.97 -9.26 -0.88
CA ALA A 9 -1.07 -8.82 -2.26
C ALA A 9 -2.50 -8.98 -2.82
N ILE A 10 -3.18 -10.08 -2.49
CA ILE A 10 -4.58 -10.32 -2.88
C ILE A 10 -5.52 -9.33 -2.18
N GLN A 11 -5.32 -9.07 -0.89
CA GLN A 11 -6.12 -8.08 -0.15
C GLN A 11 -5.94 -6.68 -0.72
N THR A 12 -4.70 -6.29 -1.02
CA THR A 12 -4.38 -5.01 -1.69
C THR A 12 -5.04 -4.93 -3.07
N ALA A 13 -5.00 -6.00 -3.86
CA ALA A 13 -5.68 -6.06 -5.15
C ALA A 13 -7.21 -5.87 -5.04
N LYS A 14 -7.83 -6.47 -4.02
CA LYS A 14 -9.28 -6.30 -3.75
C LYS A 14 -9.61 -4.86 -3.35
N LEU A 15 -8.77 -4.23 -2.51
CA LEU A 15 -8.90 -2.82 -2.13
C LEU A 15 -8.82 -1.90 -3.35
N ILE A 16 -7.83 -2.13 -4.22
CA ILE A 16 -7.66 -1.34 -5.46
C ILE A 16 -8.89 -1.46 -6.37
N LYS A 17 -9.45 -2.68 -6.52
CA LYS A 17 -10.68 -2.89 -7.30
C LYS A 17 -11.88 -2.21 -6.64
N ALA A 18 -12.02 -2.30 -5.33
CA ALA A 18 -13.15 -1.71 -4.59
C ALA A 18 -13.13 -0.18 -4.58
N ALA A 19 -11.95 0.43 -4.60
CA ALA A 19 -11.76 1.87 -4.63
C ALA A 19 -11.81 2.49 -6.04
N ASP A 20 -11.93 1.67 -7.09
CA ASP A 20 -11.79 2.08 -8.50
C ASP A 20 -10.47 2.79 -8.84
N MET A 21 -9.38 2.47 -8.13
CA MET A 21 -8.09 3.17 -8.29
C MET A 21 -7.05 2.40 -9.09
N LYS A 22 -7.51 1.49 -9.94
CA LYS A 22 -6.62 0.65 -10.73
C LYS A 22 -5.62 1.50 -11.54
N LYS A 23 -6.06 2.68 -12.00
CA LYS A 23 -5.23 3.65 -12.72
C LYS A 23 -4.20 4.34 -11.83
N GLN A 24 -4.60 4.93 -10.68
CA GLN A 24 -3.62 5.58 -9.78
C GLN A 24 -2.55 4.61 -9.29
N VAL A 25 -2.94 3.37 -8.97
CA VAL A 25 -1.96 2.37 -8.52
C VAL A 25 -1.08 1.86 -9.66
N ALA A 26 -1.61 1.69 -10.88
CA ALA A 26 -0.77 1.36 -12.04
C ALA A 26 0.28 2.46 -12.30
N ASP A 27 -0.10 3.74 -12.21
CA ASP A 27 0.81 4.87 -12.36
C ASP A 27 1.90 4.88 -11.26
N LEU A 28 1.54 4.55 -10.02
CA LEU A 28 2.51 4.39 -8.92
C LEU A 28 3.48 3.23 -9.16
N ILE A 29 3.01 2.10 -9.68
CA ILE A 29 3.84 0.93 -10.00
C ILE A 29 4.81 1.26 -11.14
N GLU A 30 4.34 1.95 -12.17
CA GLU A 30 5.19 2.39 -13.27
C GLU A 30 6.25 3.38 -12.79
N GLN A 31 5.87 4.31 -11.91
CA GLN A 31 6.82 5.21 -11.26
C GLN A 31 7.84 4.43 -10.41
N ALA A 32 7.41 3.46 -9.60
CA ALA A 32 8.29 2.65 -8.75
C ALA A 32 9.29 1.78 -9.53
N THR A 33 9.01 1.48 -10.80
CA THR A 33 9.86 0.62 -11.64
C THR A 33 10.89 1.39 -12.48
N LYS A 34 10.77 2.72 -12.58
CA LYS A 34 11.74 3.58 -13.28
C LYS A 34 13.10 3.61 -12.56
N ARG A 35 14.21 3.67 -13.31
CA ARG A 35 15.56 3.85 -12.75
C ARG A 35 15.71 5.29 -12.25
N GLY A 36 16.24 5.48 -11.04
CA GLY A 36 16.46 6.81 -10.44
C GLY A 36 15.31 7.35 -9.58
N VAL A 37 14.37 6.51 -9.17
CA VAL A 37 13.22 6.90 -8.37
C VAL A 37 13.61 7.47 -7.01
N ASN A 38 13.07 8.64 -6.70
CA ASN A 38 13.09 9.20 -5.36
C ASN A 38 12.12 8.41 -4.47
N LYS A 39 12.66 7.47 -3.68
CA LYS A 39 11.90 6.60 -2.78
C LYS A 39 11.04 7.37 -1.78
N THR A 40 11.48 8.56 -1.35
CA THR A 40 10.73 9.41 -0.43
C THR A 40 9.50 10.00 -1.09
N ARG A 41 9.64 10.51 -2.32
CA ARG A 41 8.51 11.02 -3.11
C ARG A 41 7.52 9.92 -3.46
N LEU A 42 8.02 8.75 -3.88
CA LEU A 42 7.19 7.57 -4.11
C LEU A 42 6.42 7.15 -2.84
N GLY A 43 7.08 7.20 -1.68
CA GLY A 43 6.43 6.94 -0.39
C GLY A 43 5.30 7.93 -0.10
N ILE A 44 5.53 9.23 -0.33
CA ILE A 44 4.50 10.27 -0.19
C ILE A 44 3.34 10.02 -1.15
N ASP A 45 3.60 9.74 -2.42
CA ASP A 45 2.56 9.52 -3.43
C ASP A 45 1.73 8.26 -3.11
N ILE A 46 2.37 7.20 -2.60
CA ILE A 46 1.68 6.02 -2.07
C ILE A 46 0.82 6.38 -0.87
N THR A 47 1.35 7.13 0.11
CA THR A 47 0.58 7.53 1.30
C THR A 47 -0.61 8.42 0.94
N MET A 48 -0.44 9.39 0.05
CA MET A 48 -1.53 10.26 -0.40
C MET A 48 -2.60 9.47 -1.15
N THR A 49 -2.19 8.54 -2.01
CA THR A 49 -3.14 7.64 -2.67
C THR A 49 -3.86 6.78 -1.65
N LEU A 50 -3.16 6.29 -0.61
CA LEU A 50 -3.75 5.56 0.52
C LEU A 50 -4.80 6.40 1.27
N VAL A 51 -4.53 7.68 1.51
CA VAL A 51 -5.47 8.63 2.13
C VAL A 51 -6.70 8.88 1.24
N ASP A 52 -6.51 9.01 -0.07
CA ASP A 52 -7.63 9.16 -1.02
C ASP A 52 -8.56 7.93 -1.01
N VAL A 53 -8.03 6.73 -0.75
CA VAL A 53 -8.83 5.50 -0.57
C VAL A 53 -9.72 5.57 0.66
N MET A 54 -9.19 6.19 1.72
CA MET A 54 -9.85 6.25 3.02
C MET A 54 -11.07 7.17 2.99
N ALA A 55 -11.27 7.95 1.93
CA ALA A 55 -12.50 8.72 1.72
C ALA A 55 -13.75 7.86 1.42
N ASN A 56 -13.60 6.54 1.32
CA ASN A 56 -14.71 5.58 1.19
C ASN A 56 -14.74 4.65 2.42
N ASP A 57 -15.73 4.82 3.30
CA ASP A 57 -15.87 4.12 4.59
C ASP A 57 -15.72 2.59 4.50
N GLU A 58 -16.24 1.95 3.44
CA GLU A 58 -16.15 0.48 3.27
C GLU A 58 -14.72 0.03 2.91
N VAL A 59 -14.00 0.89 2.20
CA VAL A 59 -12.62 0.62 1.76
C VAL A 59 -11.63 1.02 2.86
N GLU A 60 -11.93 2.07 3.61
CA GLU A 60 -11.18 2.53 4.77
C GLU A 60 -11.03 1.42 5.82
N ALA A 61 -12.13 0.79 6.24
CA ALA A 61 -12.08 -0.32 7.20
C ALA A 61 -11.20 -1.49 6.73
N LYS A 62 -11.33 -1.88 5.44
CA LYS A 62 -10.52 -2.95 4.83
C LYS A 62 -9.04 -2.56 4.69
N LEU A 63 -8.76 -1.28 4.49
CA LEU A 63 -7.39 -0.75 4.43
C LEU A 63 -6.76 -0.78 5.81
N TYR A 64 -7.49 -0.32 6.84
CA TYR A 64 -7.03 -0.40 8.23
C TYR A 64 -6.73 -1.83 8.65
N ASP A 65 -7.61 -2.80 8.34
CA ASP A 65 -7.36 -4.22 8.60
C ASP A 65 -6.07 -4.74 7.94
N LEU A 66 -5.82 -4.33 6.68
CA LEU A 66 -4.62 -4.68 5.95
C LEU A 66 -3.37 -4.08 6.60
N LEU A 67 -3.40 -2.78 6.92
CA LEU A 67 -2.27 -2.07 7.53
C LEU A 67 -1.98 -2.61 8.93
N SER A 68 -3.01 -2.92 9.71
CA SER A 68 -2.89 -3.57 11.02
C SER A 68 -2.23 -4.94 10.95
N ASP A 69 -2.61 -5.79 9.98
CA ASP A 69 -1.97 -7.12 9.80
C ASP A 69 -0.49 -6.99 9.38
N ILE A 70 -0.17 -6.03 8.51
CA ILE A 70 1.19 -5.81 8.00
C ILE A 70 2.10 -5.20 9.07
N PHE A 71 1.64 -4.15 9.74
CA PHE A 71 2.42 -3.40 10.72
C PHE A 71 2.38 -4.00 12.12
N GLU A 72 1.49 -4.96 12.37
CA GLU A 72 1.29 -5.60 13.67
C GLU A 72 0.89 -4.58 14.75
N THR A 73 0.02 -3.64 14.39
CA THR A 73 -0.52 -2.59 15.26
C THR A 73 -2.03 -2.47 15.09
N LYS A 74 -2.73 -1.89 16.06
CA LYS A 74 -4.17 -1.67 15.93
C LYS A 74 -4.45 -0.51 14.98
N ALA A 75 -5.59 -0.56 14.29
CA ALA A 75 -6.01 0.49 13.37
C ALA A 75 -6.06 1.87 14.06
N GLU A 76 -6.53 1.88 15.31
CA GLU A 76 -6.64 3.04 16.20
C GLU A 76 -5.29 3.68 16.57
N GLU A 77 -4.19 2.95 16.43
CA GLU A 77 -2.82 3.40 16.78
C GLU A 77 -2.05 3.93 15.56
N LEU A 78 -2.63 3.88 14.36
CA LEU A 78 -2.03 4.38 13.12
C LEU A 78 -2.23 5.89 12.96
N SER A 79 -1.48 6.68 13.73
CA SER A 79 -1.32 8.12 13.42
C SER A 79 -0.66 8.30 12.04
N LEU A 80 -0.82 9.49 11.44
CA LEU A 80 -0.15 9.80 10.16
C LEU A 80 1.38 9.70 10.26
N GLU A 81 1.99 10.12 11.38
CA GLU A 81 3.44 9.94 11.56
C GLU A 81 3.82 8.46 11.70
N ALA A 82 3.07 7.70 12.48
CA ALA A 82 3.29 6.26 12.64
C ALA A 82 3.14 5.52 11.31
N LEU A 83 2.15 5.91 10.49
CA LEU A 83 1.95 5.39 9.15
C LEU A 83 3.14 5.69 8.23
N ALA A 84 3.63 6.93 8.22
CA ALA A 84 4.79 7.32 7.42
C ALA A 84 6.06 6.54 7.82
N GLU A 85 6.32 6.39 9.12
CA GLU A 85 7.43 5.58 9.63
C GLU A 85 7.29 4.11 9.26
N ASN A 86 6.08 3.55 9.41
CA ASN A 86 5.81 2.15 9.11
C ASN A 86 5.92 1.86 7.61
N ILE A 87 5.49 2.78 6.74
CA ILE A 87 5.71 2.69 5.29
C ILE A 87 7.21 2.74 4.98
N SER A 88 7.97 3.63 5.62
CA SER A 88 9.42 3.70 5.45
C SER A 88 10.12 2.39 5.84
N LYS A 89 9.72 1.77 6.97
CA LYS A 89 10.20 0.45 7.41
C LYS A 89 9.79 -0.64 6.42
N LEU A 90 8.54 -0.67 5.97
CA LEU A 90 8.02 -1.62 5.00
C LEU A 90 8.82 -1.63 3.70
N VAL A 91 9.14 -0.46 3.16
CA VAL A 91 9.93 -0.32 1.93
C VAL A 91 11.39 -0.77 2.11
N LYS A 92 11.94 -0.64 3.32
CA LYS A 92 13.31 -1.11 3.63
C LYS A 92 13.38 -2.61 3.85
N GLU A 93 12.38 -3.19 4.50
CA GLU A 93 12.39 -4.59 4.95
C GLU A 93 11.77 -5.56 3.94
N ASN A 94 11.02 -5.07 2.95
CA ASN A 94 10.32 -5.89 1.96
C ASN A 94 10.70 -5.54 0.52
N ASP A 95 10.61 -6.54 -0.37
CA ASP A 95 10.68 -6.32 -1.81
C ASP A 95 9.33 -5.81 -2.32
N VAL A 96 9.12 -4.51 -2.16
CA VAL A 96 7.90 -3.80 -2.56
C VAL A 96 7.66 -3.91 -4.08
N LYS A 97 8.71 -4.00 -4.89
CA LYS A 97 8.59 -4.20 -6.34
C LYS A 97 8.00 -5.57 -6.66
N ARG A 98 8.48 -6.62 -6.00
CA ARG A 98 7.92 -7.97 -6.15
C ARG A 98 6.49 -8.03 -5.64
N PHE A 99 6.19 -7.38 -4.52
CA PHE A 99 4.85 -7.29 -3.97
C PHE A 99 3.86 -6.67 -4.97
N PHE A 100 4.17 -5.49 -5.53
CA PHE A 100 3.27 -4.84 -6.47
C PHE A 100 3.09 -5.61 -7.79
N LYS A 101 4.10 -6.36 -8.25
CA LYS A 101 3.92 -7.30 -9.37
C LYS A 101 2.90 -8.41 -9.07
N LEU A 102 2.82 -8.88 -7.82
CA LEU A 102 1.81 -9.86 -7.41
C LEU A 102 0.41 -9.23 -7.34
N VAL A 103 0.33 -7.99 -6.86
CA VAL A 103 -0.91 -7.20 -6.84
C VAL A 103 -1.43 -7.00 -8.27
N GLU A 104 -0.58 -6.57 -9.20
CA GLU A 104 -0.93 -6.37 -10.62
C GLU A 104 -1.55 -7.64 -11.24
N LYS A 105 -0.88 -8.80 -11.08
CA LYS A 105 -1.42 -10.09 -11.55
C LYS A 105 -2.77 -10.46 -10.94
N SER A 106 -3.02 -10.03 -9.70
CA SER A 106 -4.27 -10.31 -8.99
C SER A 106 -5.38 -9.28 -9.31
N THR A 107 -5.02 -8.19 -10.00
CA THR A 107 -5.96 -7.14 -10.42
C THR A 107 -6.43 -7.27 -11.87
N GLN A 108 -5.75 -8.08 -12.71
CA GLN A 108 -6.29 -8.59 -13.97
C GLN A 108 -7.55 -9.43 -13.73
#